data_AF-A0A948GC23-F1
#
_entry.id   AF-A0A948GC23-F1
#
_cell.length_a   1.000
_cell.length_b   1.000
_cell.length_c   1.000
_cell.angle_alpha   90.00
_cell.angle_beta   90.00
_cell.angle_gamma   90.00
#
_symmetry.space_group_name_H-M   'P 1'
#
loop_
_entity.id
_entity.type
_entity.pdbx_description
1 polymer ?
#
loop_
_entity_poly.entity_id
_entity_poly.type
_entity_poly.pdbx_seq_one_letter_code
_entity_poly.pdbx_strand_id
1 'polypeptide(L)'
;MAYNPSVEIFDSTFDKVQKAMEVATKRQAVIAHNVANADTPGFQALKFDEVLQKAVARTEQPSINLEEEMAALTQNSTRYSSYVKLMSSKLNILKTIASQGRK
;
A
#
# COMPACT_ATOMS: atom_id res chain seq x y z
N MET A 1 27.66 -40.28 23.25
CA MET A 1 27.53 -39.32 22.14
C MET A 1 26.23 -39.60 21.43
N ALA A 2 25.17 -38.84 21.73
CA ALA A 2 23.88 -39.00 21.05
C ALA A 2 23.87 -38.09 19.82
N TYR A 3 23.77 -38.68 18.63
CA TYR A 3 23.46 -37.97 17.40
C TYR A 3 22.08 -37.33 17.56
N ASN A 4 22.01 -36.01 17.41
CA ASN A 4 20.76 -35.27 17.48
C ASN A 4 20.24 -35.03 16.04
N PRO A 5 19.26 -35.82 15.56
CA PRO A 5 18.81 -35.80 14.15
C PRO A 5 17.94 -34.58 13.78
N SER A 6 17.77 -33.61 14.69
CA SER A 6 16.88 -32.46 14.47
C SER A 6 17.53 -31.31 13.68
N VAL A 7 18.81 -31.42 13.30
CA VAL A 7 19.57 -30.33 12.66
C VAL A 7 19.52 -30.35 11.11
N GLU A 8 19.00 -31.40 10.48
CA GLU A 8 19.04 -31.54 9.00
C GLU A 8 17.68 -31.45 8.27
N ILE A 9 16.56 -31.22 8.98
CA ILE A 9 15.23 -31.12 8.34
C ILE A 9 15.00 -29.73 7.72
N PHE A 10 15.77 -28.72 8.14
CA PHE A 10 15.75 -27.35 7.63
C PHE A 10 17.08 -27.04 6.92
N ASP A 11 17.35 -27.76 5.84
CA ASP A 11 18.54 -27.52 4.99
C ASP A 11 18.32 -26.33 4.04
N SER A 12 19.43 -25.73 3.59
CA SER A 12 19.51 -24.72 2.52
C SER A 12 18.76 -25.11 1.24
N THR A 13 18.56 -26.41 0.99
CA THR A 13 17.71 -26.91 -0.10
C THR A 13 16.25 -26.56 0.12
N PHE A 14 15.73 -26.71 1.35
CA PHE A 14 14.38 -26.30 1.70
C PHE A 14 14.20 -24.79 1.55
N ASP A 15 15.18 -23.99 2.00
CA ASP A 15 15.16 -22.53 1.82
C ASP A 15 15.12 -22.12 0.34
N LYS A 16 15.90 -22.82 -0.52
CA LYS A 16 15.89 -22.58 -1.97
C LYS A 16 14.54 -22.94 -2.59
N VAL A 17 13.94 -24.07 -2.17
CA VAL A 17 12.61 -24.50 -2.64
C VAL A 17 11.55 -23.51 -2.19
N GLN A 18 11.58 -23.08 -0.93
CA GLN A 18 10.67 -22.06 -0.40
C GLN A 18 10.79 -20.76 -1.19
N LYS A 19 12.02 -20.29 -1.43
CA LYS A 19 12.26 -19.06 -2.19
C LYS A 19 11.84 -19.19 -3.66
N ALA A 20 12.08 -20.34 -4.28
CA ALA A 20 11.60 -20.63 -5.64
C ALA A 20 10.07 -20.65 -5.70
N MET A 21 9.41 -21.22 -4.69
CA MET A 21 7.95 -21.22 -4.56
C MET A 21 7.42 -19.80 -4.38
N GLU A 22 8.02 -18.98 -3.52
CA GLU A 22 7.67 -17.57 -3.34
C GLU A 22 7.79 -16.78 -4.65
N VAL A 23 8.88 -17.01 -5.41
CA VAL A 23 9.08 -16.38 -6.74
C VAL A 23 8.01 -16.83 -7.73
N ALA A 24 7.69 -18.13 -7.77
CA ALA A 24 6.65 -18.67 -8.63
C ALA A 24 5.26 -18.09 -8.31
N THR A 25 4.90 -18.00 -7.03
CA THR A 25 3.64 -17.39 -6.57
C THR A 25 3.56 -15.91 -6.95
N LYS A 26 4.64 -15.14 -6.76
CA LYS A 26 4.68 -13.73 -7.16
C LYS A 26 4.54 -13.56 -8.68
N ARG A 27 5.16 -14.44 -9.47
CA ARG A 27 5.01 -14.44 -10.93
C ARG A 27 3.57 -14.74 -11.34
N GLN A 28 2.92 -15.69 -10.69
CA GLN A 28 1.52 -16.01 -10.93
C GLN A 28 0.61 -14.81 -10.60
N ALA A 29 0.89 -14.09 -9.51
CA ALA A 29 0.14 -12.89 -9.15
C ALA A 29 0.24 -11.78 -10.21
N VAL A 30 1.43 -11.57 -10.81
CA VAL A 30 1.61 -10.61 -11.91
C VAL A 30 0.84 -11.03 -13.16
N ILE A 31 0.87 -12.32 -13.51
CA ILE A 31 0.10 -12.86 -14.65
C ILE A 31 -1.40 -12.67 -14.41
N ALA A 32 -1.90 -13.05 -13.23
CA ALA A 32 -3.30 -12.88 -12.87
C ALA A 32 -3.74 -11.40 -12.91
N HIS A 33 -2.90 -10.50 -12.39
CA HIS A 33 -3.15 -9.07 -12.45
C HIS A 33 -3.21 -8.55 -13.89
N ASN A 34 -2.30 -8.99 -14.76
CA ASN A 34 -2.32 -8.60 -16.17
C ASN A 34 -3.54 -9.14 -16.90
N VAL A 35 -3.92 -10.40 -16.66
CA VAL A 35 -5.10 -11.02 -17.27
C VAL A 35 -6.38 -10.32 -16.81
N ALA A 36 -6.52 -10.04 -15.51
CA ALA A 36 -7.69 -9.37 -14.95
C ALA A 36 -7.89 -7.94 -15.49
N ASN A 37 -6.81 -7.26 -15.86
CA ASN A 37 -6.85 -5.89 -16.34
C ASN A 37 -6.56 -5.76 -17.85
N ALA A 38 -6.38 -6.87 -18.58
CA ALA A 38 -6.02 -6.88 -20.00
C ALA A 38 -7.04 -6.12 -20.86
N ASP A 39 -8.31 -6.20 -20.48
CA ASP A 39 -9.43 -5.58 -21.21
C ASP A 39 -9.74 -4.15 -20.74
N THR A 40 -8.98 -3.61 -19.78
CA THR A 40 -9.18 -2.25 -19.28
C THR A 40 -8.52 -1.24 -20.24
N PRO A 41 -9.25 -0.28 -20.84
CA PRO A 41 -8.68 0.70 -21.77
C PRO A 41 -7.54 1.50 -21.12
N GLY A 42 -6.38 1.54 -21.77
CA GLY A 42 -5.19 2.24 -21.29
C GLY A 42 -4.34 1.46 -20.26
N PHE A 43 -4.71 0.23 -19.91
CA PHE A 43 -3.91 -0.61 -19.03
C PHE A 43 -2.63 -1.10 -19.71
N GLN A 44 -1.51 -1.04 -18.99
CA GLN A 44 -0.20 -1.53 -19.43
C GLN A 44 0.19 -2.76 -18.63
N ALA A 45 0.51 -3.85 -19.34
CA ALA A 45 0.91 -5.11 -18.71
C ALA A 45 2.21 -4.94 -17.91
N LEU A 46 2.19 -5.44 -16.67
CA LEU A 46 3.35 -5.43 -15.78
C LEU A 46 4.30 -6.58 -16.14
N LYS A 47 5.60 -6.29 -16.23
CA LYS A 47 6.63 -7.33 -16.36
C LYS A 47 7.11 -7.78 -14.99
N PHE A 48 7.24 -9.09 -14.80
CA PHE A 48 7.68 -9.66 -13.53
C PHE A 48 9.05 -9.14 -13.09
N ASP A 49 10.01 -9.00 -14.01
CA ASP A 49 11.36 -8.53 -13.71
C ASP A 49 11.37 -7.09 -13.18
N GLU A 50 10.53 -6.21 -13.71
CA GLU A 50 10.39 -4.84 -13.25
C GLU A 50 9.76 -4.76 -11.86
N VAL A 51 8.75 -5.61 -11.59
CA VAL A 51 8.11 -5.72 -10.27
C VAL A 51 9.09 -6.29 -9.24
N LEU A 52 9.90 -7.28 -9.63
CA LEU A 52 10.91 -7.89 -8.78
C LEU A 52 12.03 -6.88 -8.46
N GLN A 53 12.55 -6.17 -9.46
CA GLN A 53 13.56 -5.13 -9.25
C GLN A 53 13.04 -4.00 -8.35
N LYS A 54 11.80 -3.55 -8.54
CA LYS A 54 11.16 -2.57 -7.64
C LYS A 54 11.01 -3.10 -6.23
N ALA A 55 10.62 -4.37 -6.05
CA ALA A 55 10.47 -4.97 -4.73
C ALA A 55 11.82 -5.12 -4.00
N VAL A 56 12.88 -5.51 -4.71
CA VAL A 56 14.25 -5.60 -4.17
C VAL A 56 14.79 -4.19 -3.84
N ALA A 57 14.61 -3.23 -4.74
CA ALA A 57 15.01 -1.83 -4.51
C ALA A 57 14.24 -1.17 -3.35
N ARG A 58 13.01 -1.61 -3.05
CA ARG A 58 12.21 -1.13 -1.92
C ARG A 58 12.72 -1.66 -0.57
N THR A 59 13.37 -2.82 -0.56
CA THR A 59 14.05 -3.36 0.63
C THR A 59 15.32 -2.57 0.96
N GLU A 60 15.91 -1.90 -0.03
CA GLU A 60 17.08 -1.01 0.09
C GLU A 60 16.68 0.46 0.38
N GLN A 61 15.39 0.79 0.44
CA GLN A 61 14.95 2.14 0.79
C GLN A 61 15.13 2.38 2.29
N PRO A 62 15.67 3.55 2.69
CA PRO A 62 15.87 3.88 4.10
C PRO A 62 14.52 3.80 4.81
N SER A 63 14.54 3.26 6.02
CA SER A 63 13.41 3.20 6.94
C SER A 63 12.49 4.41 6.77
N ILE A 64 11.25 4.18 6.35
CA ILE A 64 10.19 5.18 6.45
C ILE A 64 10.23 5.67 7.90
N ASN A 65 10.63 6.92 8.14
CA ASN A 65 10.61 7.49 9.48
C ASN A 65 9.14 7.58 9.89
N LEU A 66 8.66 6.55 10.58
CA LEU A 66 7.27 6.37 10.97
C LEU A 66 6.74 7.60 11.72
N GLU A 67 7.60 8.25 12.52
CA GLU A 67 7.35 9.55 13.15
C GLU A 67 6.89 10.64 12.18
N GLU A 68 7.57 10.80 11.04
CA GLU A 68 7.30 11.88 10.09
C GLU A 68 6.00 11.63 9.30
N GLU A 69 5.74 10.36 8.96
CA GLU A 69 4.50 9.94 8.30
C GLU A 69 3.29 10.06 9.25
N MET A 70 3.44 9.66 10.52
CA MET A 70 2.39 9.84 11.54
C MET A 70 2.12 11.32 11.81
N ALA A 71 3.16 12.16 11.88
CA ALA A 71 3.01 13.60 12.00
C ALA A 71 2.26 14.20 10.81
N ALA A 72 2.60 13.77 9.58
CA ALA A 72 1.90 14.19 8.37
C ALA A 72 0.42 13.75 8.36
N LEU A 73 0.11 12.51 8.79
CA LEU A 73 -1.25 12.01 8.90
C LEU A 73 -2.07 12.77 9.96
N THR A 74 -1.48 13.06 11.12
CA THR A 74 -2.11 13.89 12.16
C THR A 74 -2.40 15.30 11.65
N GLN A 75 -1.45 15.90 10.93
CA GLN A 75 -1.65 17.22 10.33
C GLN A 75 -2.76 17.19 9.26
N ASN A 76 -2.81 16.13 8.45
CA ASN A 76 -3.81 15.97 7.42
C ASN A 76 -5.23 15.87 8.01
N SER A 77 -5.40 15.03 9.03
CA SER A 77 -6.65 14.92 9.79
C SER A 77 -7.09 16.27 10.39
N THR A 78 -6.15 17.00 11.00
CA THR A 78 -6.41 18.33 11.58
C THR A 78 -6.87 19.33 10.51
N ARG A 79 -6.19 19.35 9.36
CA ARG A 79 -6.54 20.23 8.23
C ARG A 79 -7.93 19.93 7.69
N TYR A 80 -8.28 18.66 7.48
CA TYR A 80 -9.62 18.28 7.02
C TYR A 80 -10.72 18.72 8.00
N SER A 81 -10.53 18.52 9.30
CA SER A 81 -11.51 18.97 10.30
C SER A 81 -11.71 20.49 10.27
N SER A 82 -10.63 21.26 10.04
CA SER A 82 -10.70 22.71 9.90
C SER A 82 -11.51 23.15 8.67
N TYR A 83 -11.33 22.46 7.53
CA TYR A 83 -12.09 22.75 6.30
C TYR A 83 -13.57 22.44 6.46
N VAL A 84 -13.92 21.32 7.07
CA VAL A 84 -15.32 20.97 7.37
C VAL A 84 -15.96 22.03 8.27
N LYS A 85 -15.23 22.50 9.29
CA LYS A 85 -15.72 23.56 10.19
C LYS A 85 -15.94 24.89 9.47
N LEU A 86 -15.00 25.30 8.62
CA LEU A 86 -15.12 26.52 7.82
C LEU A 86 -16.27 26.43 6.80
N MET A 87 -16.42 25.30 6.12
CA MET A 87 -17.54 25.07 5.22
C MET A 87 -18.88 25.11 5.95
N SER A 88 -18.96 24.46 7.11
CA SER A 88 -20.17 24.48 7.94
C SER A 88 -20.52 25.90 8.39
N SER A 89 -19.52 26.70 8.77
CA SER A 89 -19.72 28.11 9.10
C SER A 89 -20.24 28.91 7.91
N LYS A 90 -19.65 28.73 6.71
CA LYS A 90 -20.11 29.40 5.48
C LYS A 90 -21.54 29.01 5.11
N LEU A 91 -21.88 27.71 5.20
CA LEU A 91 -23.23 27.22 4.95
C LEU A 91 -24.25 27.76 5.95
N ASN A 92 -23.87 27.85 7.23
CA ASN A 92 -24.73 28.47 8.25
C ASN A 92 -24.99 29.94 7.94
N ILE A 93 -23.97 30.71 7.52
CA ILE A 93 -24.16 32.10 7.10
C ILE A 93 -25.11 32.19 5.90
N LEU A 94 -24.91 31.37 4.87
CA LEU A 94 -25.81 31.33 3.69
C LEU A 94 -27.24 30.96 4.09
N LYS A 95 -27.43 30.01 5.00
CA LYS A 95 -28.74 29.62 5.53
C LYS A 95 -29.39 30.76 6.32
N THR A 96 -28.63 31.45 7.17
CA THR A 96 -29.12 32.60 7.94
C THR A 96 -29.58 33.70 6.99
N ILE A 97 -28.79 34.04 5.97
CA ILE A 97 -29.14 35.04 4.97
C ILE A 97 -30.40 34.63 4.18
N ALA A 98 -30.44 33.39 3.68
CA ALA A 98 -31.60 32.87 2.94
C ALA A 98 -32.88 32.80 3.80
N SER A 99 -32.75 32.57 5.11
CA SER A 99 -33.88 32.56 6.04
C SER A 99 -34.37 33.96 6.42
N GLN A 100 -33.47 34.94 6.50
CA GLN A 100 -33.81 36.33 6.81
C GLN A 100 -34.31 37.11 5.58
N GLY A 101 -33.91 36.73 4.37
CA GLY A 101 -34.39 37.33 3.11
C GLY A 101 -35.74 36.81 2.62
N ARG A 102 -36.36 35.84 3.31
CA ARG A 102 -37.72 35.33 3.04
C ARG A 102 -38.73 35.99 3.98
N LYS A 103 -38.76 37.31 3.98
CA LYS A 103 -39.83 38.16 4.51
C LYS A 103 -40.23 39.17 3.46
#